data_AF-A0A2P2ECP7-F1
#
_entry.id   AF-A0A2P2ECP7-F1
#
_cell.length_a   1.000
_cell.length_b   1.000
_cell.length_c   1.000
_cell.angle_alpha   90.00
_cell.angle_beta   90.00
_cell.angle_gamma   90.00
#
_symmetry.space_group_name_H-M   'P 1'
#
loop_
_entity.id
_entity.type
_entity.pdbx_description
1 polymer ?
#
loop_
_entity_poly.entity_id
_entity_poly.type
_entity_poly.pdbx_seq_one_letter_code
_entity_poly.pdbx_strand_id
1 'polypeptide(L)'
;MFILHASNPVMTLLLAFSTVVGSVAAGASYRFGLPRSDSPAMRWVGLLALASIWLVFIPINVWSILVHQPVVWLVGSETIDGGLAENLTIIFYGSAIVCALLNLRSPARLFGAKSAPLWRIILMLVVLGSIIMIGEEVSWGQHWLGFATPDQLNKINLQHEANVHNLVSPRLYDEIYQALGWGLILGPVWAQFWAGRWQIFSVVRCLQACFASPVTYGLMVSAGILLQHEAFEELSEMVLAMSVFQILLMLLSRSPPAKGWTEPECPA
;
A
#
# COMPACT_ATOMS: atom_id res chain seq x y z
N MET A 1 30.47 6.42 14.73
CA MET A 1 30.42 5.00 14.32
C MET A 1 29.02 4.66 13.80
N PHE A 2 28.44 5.52 12.95
CA PHE A 2 27.24 5.18 12.17
C PHE A 2 27.73 5.00 10.75
N ILE A 3 28.37 3.85 10.60
CA ILE A 3 28.92 3.36 9.35
C ILE A 3 27.69 3.05 8.49
N LEU A 4 27.66 3.61 7.29
CA LEU A 4 27.25 2.92 6.07
C LEU A 4 27.72 1.45 6.16
N HIS A 5 27.00 0.60 6.89
CA HIS A 5 26.95 -0.80 6.52
C HIS A 5 26.26 -0.72 5.18
N ALA A 6 27.08 -0.86 4.14
CA ALA A 6 26.69 -0.89 2.75
C ALA A 6 25.24 -1.35 2.64
N SER A 7 24.38 -0.51 2.04
CA SER A 7 23.05 -0.91 1.56
C SER A 7 23.16 -2.37 1.14
N ASN A 8 22.41 -3.25 1.82
CA ASN A 8 22.57 -4.68 1.64
C ASN A 8 22.61 -4.94 0.13
N PRO A 9 23.73 -5.39 -0.46
CA PRO A 9 23.87 -5.42 -1.91
C PRO A 9 22.78 -6.28 -2.55
N VAL A 10 22.24 -7.24 -1.79
CA VAL A 10 21.05 -8.01 -2.15
C VAL A 10 19.82 -7.12 -2.26
N MET A 11 19.52 -6.26 -1.28
CA MET A 11 18.37 -5.35 -1.30
C MET A 11 18.50 -4.30 -2.41
N THR A 12 19.71 -3.79 -2.68
CA THR A 12 19.94 -2.91 -3.83
C THR A 12 19.70 -3.64 -5.15
N LEU A 13 20.14 -4.91 -5.28
CA LEU A 13 19.85 -5.73 -6.46
C LEU A 13 18.35 -6.05 -6.59
N LEU A 14 17.66 -6.33 -5.48
CA LEU A 14 16.21 -6.57 -5.45
C LEU A 14 15.43 -5.31 -5.83
N LEU A 15 15.84 -4.14 -5.36
CA LEU A 15 15.27 -2.85 -5.76
C LEU A 15 15.44 -2.62 -7.27
N ALA A 16 16.65 -2.82 -7.81
CA ALA A 16 16.90 -2.67 -9.24
C ALA A 16 16.09 -3.67 -10.07
N PHE A 17 16.06 -4.94 -9.64
CA PHE A 17 15.33 -6.00 -10.33
C PHE A 17 13.81 -5.77 -10.29
N SER A 18 13.25 -5.44 -9.12
CA SER A 18 11.82 -5.10 -8.98
C SER A 18 11.44 -3.84 -9.75
N THR A 19 12.34 -2.85 -9.88
CA THR A 19 12.12 -1.67 -10.73
C THR A 19 11.95 -2.06 -12.19
N VAL A 20 12.81 -2.95 -12.71
CA VAL A 20 12.70 -3.45 -14.09
C VAL A 20 11.40 -4.24 -14.27
N VAL A 21 11.14 -5.23 -13.40
CA VAL A 21 9.94 -6.07 -13.50
C VAL A 21 8.67 -5.25 -13.34
N GLY A 22 8.63 -4.35 -12.35
CA GLY A 22 7.52 -3.45 -12.08
C GLY A 22 7.24 -2.49 -13.23
N SER A 23 8.28 -1.92 -13.85
CA SER A 23 8.13 -1.04 -15.02
C SER A 23 7.53 -1.78 -16.22
N VAL A 24 7.99 -3.02 -16.48
CA VAL A 24 7.42 -3.87 -17.53
C VAL A 24 5.96 -4.19 -17.22
N ALA A 25 5.64 -4.55 -15.98
CA ALA A 25 4.30 -4.90 -15.57
C ALA A 25 3.33 -3.70 -15.64
N ALA A 26 3.74 -2.52 -15.17
CA ALA A 26 2.99 -1.27 -15.27
C ALA A 26 2.78 -0.86 -16.74
N GLY A 27 3.79 -1.02 -17.59
CA GLY A 27 3.68 -0.81 -19.03
C GLY A 27 2.68 -1.77 -19.69
N ALA A 28 2.67 -3.04 -19.28
CA ALA A 28 1.69 -4.03 -19.74
C ALA A 28 0.27 -3.66 -19.30
N SER A 29 0.08 -3.21 -18.06
CA SER A 29 -1.20 -2.69 -17.57
C SER A 29 -1.68 -1.49 -18.38
N TYR A 30 -0.80 -0.54 -18.71
CA TYR A 30 -1.14 0.60 -19.56
C TYR A 30 -1.55 0.18 -20.99
N ARG A 31 -0.87 -0.84 -21.55
CA ARG A 31 -1.10 -1.30 -22.92
C ARG A 31 -2.30 -2.23 -23.08
N PHE A 32 -2.50 -3.14 -22.13
CA PHE A 32 -3.46 -4.24 -22.21
C PHE A 32 -4.59 -4.15 -21.18
N GLY A 33 -4.50 -3.23 -20.22
CA GLY A 33 -5.57 -2.97 -19.27
C GLY A 33 -6.84 -2.55 -20.02
N LEU A 34 -7.94 -3.27 -19.77
CA LEU A 34 -9.24 -2.92 -20.33
C LEU A 34 -9.63 -1.51 -19.85
N PRO A 35 -10.12 -0.62 -20.73
CA PRO A 35 -10.54 0.71 -20.32
C PRO A 35 -11.67 0.60 -19.31
N ARG A 36 -11.37 0.97 -18.05
CA ARG A 36 -12.40 1.20 -17.03
C ARG A 36 -12.75 2.67 -16.94
N SER A 37 -14.01 2.90 -16.58
CA SER A 37 -14.62 4.19 -16.29
C SER A 37 -14.11 4.77 -14.95
N ASP A 38 -12.78 4.82 -14.76
CA ASP A 38 -12.23 5.62 -13.66
C ASP A 38 -12.64 7.08 -13.92
N SER A 39 -13.14 7.76 -12.90
CA SER A 39 -13.47 9.18 -13.06
C SER A 39 -12.22 9.94 -13.51
N PRO A 40 -12.32 10.90 -14.45
CA PRO A 40 -11.16 11.67 -14.92
C PRO A 40 -10.37 12.29 -13.76
N ALA A 41 -11.08 12.79 -12.74
CA ALA A 41 -10.47 13.36 -11.54
C ALA A 41 -9.62 12.34 -10.76
N MET A 42 -10.15 11.15 -10.48
CA MET A 42 -9.42 10.08 -9.76
C MET A 42 -8.16 9.65 -10.53
N ARG A 43 -8.23 9.61 -11.86
CA ARG A 43 -7.08 9.31 -12.71
C ARG A 43 -6.00 10.39 -12.60
N TRP A 44 -6.37 11.66 -12.68
CA TRP A 44 -5.42 12.77 -12.56
C TRP A 44 -4.78 12.86 -11.19
N VAL A 45 -5.56 12.69 -10.11
CA VAL A 45 -5.03 12.69 -8.74
C VAL A 45 -3.97 11.61 -8.58
N GLY A 46 -4.25 10.37 -9.00
CA GLY A 46 -3.25 9.32 -8.86
C GLY A 46 -2.06 9.44 -9.83
N LEU A 47 -2.22 10.05 -11.01
CA LEU A 47 -1.08 10.40 -11.87
C LEU A 47 -0.19 11.47 -11.23
N LEU A 48 -0.77 12.50 -10.63
CA LEU A 48 -0.03 13.53 -9.90
C LEU A 48 0.69 12.93 -8.70
N ALA A 49 0.06 12.00 -8.00
CA ALA A 49 0.70 11.29 -6.90
C ALA A 49 1.87 10.42 -7.37
N LEU A 50 1.69 9.62 -8.43
CA LEU A 50 2.79 8.85 -9.03
C LEU A 50 3.95 9.76 -9.47
N ALA A 51 3.65 10.87 -10.12
CA ALA A 51 4.66 11.86 -10.50
C ALA A 51 5.36 12.44 -9.26
N SER A 52 4.62 12.77 -8.20
CA SER A 52 5.19 13.30 -6.95
C SER A 52 6.10 12.27 -6.27
N ILE A 53 5.69 11.01 -6.19
CA ILE A 53 6.48 9.93 -5.60
C ILE A 53 7.82 9.78 -6.36
N TRP A 54 7.76 9.62 -7.68
CA TRP A 54 8.94 9.30 -8.48
C TRP A 54 9.83 10.48 -8.84
N LEU A 55 9.27 11.70 -8.95
CA LEU A 55 10.03 12.89 -9.35
C LEU A 55 10.41 13.79 -8.18
N VAL A 56 9.80 13.62 -7.00
CA VAL A 56 10.04 14.48 -5.83
C VAL A 56 10.49 13.65 -4.62
N PHE A 57 9.62 12.78 -4.08
CA PHE A 57 9.92 12.07 -2.84
C PHE A 57 11.13 11.14 -2.96
N ILE A 58 11.17 10.27 -3.98
CA ILE A 58 12.28 9.33 -4.18
C ILE A 58 13.61 10.06 -4.41
N PRO A 59 13.72 11.04 -5.34
CA PRO A 59 14.98 11.74 -5.56
C PRO A 59 15.47 12.49 -4.32
N ILE A 60 14.58 13.14 -3.56
CA ILE A 60 14.97 13.83 -2.32
C ILE A 60 15.43 12.83 -1.26
N ASN A 61 14.72 11.71 -1.10
CA ASN A 61 15.13 10.66 -0.15
C ASN A 61 16.51 10.09 -0.52
N VAL A 62 16.73 9.72 -1.79
CA VAL A 62 18.03 9.24 -2.29
C VAL A 62 19.12 10.27 -2.07
N TRP A 63 18.87 11.54 -2.41
CA TRP A 63 19.84 12.61 -2.18
C TRP A 63 20.20 12.73 -0.70
N SER A 64 19.20 12.73 0.19
CA SER A 64 19.40 12.85 1.64
C SER A 64 20.32 11.76 2.20
N ILE A 65 20.16 10.53 1.72
CA ILE A 65 20.98 9.38 2.09
C ILE A 65 22.41 9.56 1.57
N LEU A 66 22.56 9.97 0.31
CA LEU A 66 23.87 10.16 -0.33
C LEU A 66 24.71 11.26 0.33
N VAL A 67 24.07 12.31 0.83
CA VAL A 67 24.76 13.41 1.53
C VAL A 67 24.85 13.23 3.04
N HIS A 68 24.31 12.13 3.58
CA HIS A 68 24.24 11.84 5.02
C HIS A 68 23.57 12.95 5.83
N GLN A 69 22.55 13.58 5.27
CA GLN A 69 21.75 14.62 5.92
C GLN A 69 20.28 14.19 5.85
N PRO A 70 19.77 13.49 6.88
CA PRO A 70 18.39 13.01 6.85
C PRO A 70 17.42 14.18 6.76
N VAL A 71 16.47 14.09 5.84
CA VAL A 71 15.43 15.11 5.65
C VAL A 71 14.26 14.75 6.55
N VAL A 72 14.45 14.96 7.86
CA VAL A 72 13.52 14.53 8.93
C VAL A 72 12.10 15.04 8.70
N TRP A 73 11.94 16.25 8.17
CA TRP A 73 10.60 16.80 7.88
C TRP A 73 9.86 16.07 6.75
N LEU A 74 10.56 15.37 5.86
CA LEU A 74 9.96 14.69 4.71
C LEU A 74 9.62 13.24 5.02
N VAL A 75 10.56 12.50 5.61
CA VAL A 75 10.49 11.03 5.75
C VAL A 75 10.48 10.59 7.22
N GLY A 76 10.73 11.49 8.17
CA GLY A 76 10.95 11.10 9.57
C GLY A 76 12.39 10.65 9.84
N SER A 77 12.64 10.11 11.03
CA SER A 77 13.88 9.41 11.38
C SER A 77 13.63 8.40 12.49
N GLU A 78 14.49 7.40 12.63
CA GLU A 78 14.43 6.37 13.71
C GLU A 78 14.44 6.94 15.16
N THR A 79 14.58 8.26 15.32
CA THR A 79 14.63 8.95 16.62
C THR A 79 13.65 10.12 16.73
N ILE A 80 12.99 10.51 15.64
CA ILE A 80 12.10 11.67 15.55
C ILE A 80 10.98 11.36 14.55
N ASP A 81 9.77 11.28 15.07
CA ASP A 81 8.53 11.15 14.29
C ASP A 81 7.96 12.52 13.93
N GLY A 82 7.11 12.54 12.91
CA GLY A 82 6.38 13.70 12.41
C GLY A 82 6.74 14.09 10.98
N GLY A 83 7.36 13.21 10.20
CA GLY A 83 7.65 13.44 8.79
C GLY A 83 6.39 13.66 7.94
N LEU A 84 6.54 14.29 6.77
CA LEU A 84 5.44 14.44 5.82
C LEU A 84 4.91 13.08 5.35
N ALA A 85 5.78 12.08 5.17
CA ALA A 85 5.41 10.72 4.79
C ALA A 85 4.46 10.08 5.82
N GLU A 86 4.84 10.03 7.10
CA GLU A 86 4.01 9.50 8.20
C GLU A 86 2.65 10.20 8.30
N ASN A 87 2.63 11.54 8.24
CA ASN A 87 1.38 12.31 8.25
C ASN A 87 0.46 11.94 7.07
N LEU A 88 1.04 11.74 5.88
CA LEU A 88 0.30 11.27 4.72
C LEU A 88 -0.15 9.81 4.86
N THR A 89 0.66 8.94 5.48
CA THR A 89 0.28 7.56 5.84
C THR A 89 -0.99 7.56 6.68
N ILE A 90 -1.04 8.39 7.73
CA ILE A 90 -2.22 8.56 8.59
C ILE A 90 -3.43 9.03 7.80
N ILE A 91 -3.27 10.05 6.95
CA ILE A 91 -4.36 10.59 6.12
C ILE A 91 -4.90 9.54 5.15
N PHE A 92 -4.02 8.78 4.50
CA PHE A 92 -4.43 7.76 3.52
C PHE A 92 -5.09 6.56 4.18
N TYR A 93 -4.57 6.06 5.30
CA TYR A 93 -5.25 4.99 6.05
C TYR A 93 -6.57 5.46 6.66
N GLY A 94 -6.65 6.70 7.15
CA GLY A 94 -7.91 7.30 7.60
C GLY A 94 -8.95 7.37 6.47
N SER A 95 -8.51 7.78 5.29
CA SER A 95 -9.36 7.82 4.08
C SER A 95 -9.75 6.41 3.61
N ALA A 96 -8.86 5.43 3.74
CA ALA A 96 -9.12 4.02 3.46
C ALA A 96 -10.19 3.46 4.40
N ILE A 97 -10.13 3.76 5.71
CA ILE A 97 -11.16 3.37 6.69
C ILE A 97 -12.53 3.89 6.23
N VAL A 98 -12.63 5.17 5.89
CA VAL A 98 -13.89 5.77 5.41
C VAL A 98 -14.39 5.04 4.16
N CYS A 99 -13.54 4.81 3.16
CA CYS A 99 -13.93 4.11 1.94
C CYS A 99 -14.35 2.65 2.21
N ALA A 100 -13.66 1.94 3.11
CA ALA A 100 -14.01 0.57 3.47
C ALA A 100 -15.38 0.50 4.17
N LEU A 101 -15.63 1.41 5.12
CA LEU A 101 -16.93 1.53 5.81
C LEU A 101 -18.08 1.86 4.83
N LEU A 102 -17.82 2.70 3.82
CA LEU A 102 -18.80 2.99 2.78
C LEU A 102 -19.08 1.77 1.88
N ASN A 103 -18.04 1.00 1.52
CA ASN A 103 -18.20 -0.25 0.76
C ASN A 103 -18.96 -1.32 1.57
N LEU A 104 -18.81 -1.35 2.90
CA LEU A 104 -19.53 -2.27 3.81
C LEU A 104 -21.05 -2.06 3.83
N ARG A 105 -21.55 -0.88 3.41
CA ARG A 105 -23.00 -0.63 3.29
C ARG A 105 -23.66 -1.47 2.21
N SER A 106 -22.92 -1.92 1.20
CA SER A 106 -23.47 -2.67 0.07
C SER A 106 -22.46 -3.63 -0.56
N PRO A 107 -21.86 -4.59 0.17
CA PRO A 107 -20.78 -5.44 -0.32
C PRO A 107 -21.17 -6.31 -1.52
N ALA A 108 -22.47 -6.62 -1.68
CA ALA A 108 -22.99 -7.34 -2.84
C ALA A 108 -22.76 -6.59 -4.17
N ARG A 109 -22.58 -5.25 -4.13
CA ARG A 109 -22.28 -4.44 -5.33
C ARG A 109 -20.91 -4.72 -5.93
N LEU A 110 -19.98 -5.23 -5.13
CA LEU A 110 -18.57 -5.34 -5.53
C LEU A 110 -18.38 -6.46 -6.55
N PHE A 111 -18.76 -7.68 -6.15
CA PHE A 111 -18.54 -8.90 -6.92
C PHE A 111 -19.73 -9.88 -6.85
N GLY A 112 -20.92 -9.38 -6.48
CA GLY A 112 -22.16 -10.16 -6.41
C GLY A 112 -22.50 -10.64 -5.00
N ALA A 113 -23.77 -11.03 -4.80
CA ALA A 113 -24.33 -11.42 -3.51
C ALA A 113 -23.60 -12.60 -2.85
N LYS A 114 -23.18 -13.60 -3.64
CA LYS A 114 -22.44 -14.78 -3.14
C LYS A 114 -21.10 -14.41 -2.50
N SER A 115 -20.45 -13.36 -3.00
CA SER A 115 -19.16 -12.90 -2.50
C SER A 115 -19.27 -11.95 -1.30
N ALA A 116 -20.47 -11.42 -1.01
CA ALA A 116 -20.67 -10.37 -0.02
C ALA A 116 -20.16 -10.72 1.39
N PRO A 117 -20.33 -11.95 1.92
CA PRO A 117 -19.79 -12.30 3.24
C PRO A 117 -18.27 -12.23 3.30
N LEU A 118 -17.58 -12.76 2.28
CA LEU A 118 -16.12 -12.69 2.18
C LEU A 118 -15.65 -11.23 2.14
N TRP A 119 -16.28 -10.40 1.32
CA TRP A 119 -15.92 -8.98 1.22
C TRP A 119 -16.20 -8.19 2.48
N ARG A 120 -17.20 -8.55 3.28
CA ARG A 120 -17.38 -7.97 4.62
C ARG A 120 -16.18 -8.24 5.51
N ILE A 121 -15.69 -9.49 5.51
CA ILE A 121 -14.52 -9.88 6.30
C ILE A 121 -13.28 -9.12 5.81
N ILE A 122 -13.01 -9.13 4.50
CA ILE A 122 -11.87 -8.41 3.91
C ILE A 122 -11.90 -6.92 4.27
N LEU A 123 -13.06 -6.25 4.09
CA LEU A 123 -13.19 -4.83 4.39
C LEU A 123 -13.03 -4.53 5.89
N MET A 124 -13.54 -5.41 6.77
CA MET A 124 -13.33 -5.27 8.22
C MET A 124 -11.86 -5.46 8.61
N LEU A 125 -11.17 -6.41 7.99
CA LEU A 125 -9.72 -6.59 8.18
C LEU A 125 -8.93 -5.37 7.70
N VAL A 126 -9.33 -4.76 6.58
CA VAL A 126 -8.72 -3.51 6.10
C VAL A 126 -8.96 -2.36 7.07
N VAL A 127 -10.18 -2.23 7.63
CA VAL A 127 -10.48 -1.23 8.67
C VAL A 127 -9.61 -1.45 9.91
N LEU A 128 -9.57 -2.67 10.44
CA LEU A 128 -8.79 -2.98 11.64
C LEU A 128 -7.29 -2.77 11.39
N GLY A 129 -6.77 -3.27 10.27
CA GLY A 129 -5.38 -3.09 9.87
C GLY A 129 -5.01 -1.61 9.74
N SER A 130 -5.87 -0.81 9.11
CA SER A 130 -5.64 0.64 8.99
C SER A 130 -5.65 1.35 10.35
N ILE A 131 -6.51 0.95 11.29
CA ILE A 131 -6.51 1.50 12.66
C ILE A 131 -5.22 1.14 13.38
N ILE A 132 -4.74 -0.10 13.23
CA ILE A 132 -3.48 -0.54 13.82
C ILE A 132 -2.32 0.27 13.24
N MET A 133 -2.22 0.40 11.91
CA MET A 133 -1.16 1.19 11.28
C MET A 133 -1.16 2.65 11.77
N ILE A 134 -2.33 3.31 11.78
CA ILE A 134 -2.44 4.68 12.32
C ILE A 134 -2.06 4.74 13.80
N GLY A 135 -2.49 3.74 14.57
CA GLY A 135 -2.17 3.63 16.00
C GLY A 135 -0.67 3.53 16.22
N GLU A 136 0.02 2.66 15.48
CA GLU A 136 1.47 2.51 15.56
C GLU A 136 2.19 3.83 15.21
N GLU A 137 1.78 4.49 14.12
CA GLU A 137 2.33 5.77 13.61
C GLU A 137 2.15 6.96 14.57
N VAL A 138 1.09 6.98 15.37
CA VAL A 138 0.83 8.07 16.35
C VAL A 138 1.07 7.64 17.79
N SER A 139 1.77 6.52 17.97
CA SER A 139 2.10 5.93 19.28
C SER A 139 0.84 5.76 20.16
N TRP A 140 -0.25 5.33 19.52
CA TRP A 140 -1.59 5.13 20.07
C TRP A 140 -2.17 6.38 20.76
N GLY A 141 -1.76 7.55 20.29
CA GLY A 141 -2.19 8.85 20.82
C GLY A 141 -1.46 9.23 22.12
N GLN A 142 -0.33 8.61 22.43
CA GLN A 142 0.48 8.87 23.62
C GLN A 142 0.72 10.36 23.84
N HIS A 143 1.18 11.06 22.80
CA HIS A 143 1.50 12.49 22.89
C HIS A 143 0.28 13.39 23.11
N TRP A 144 -0.90 12.97 22.64
CA TRP A 144 -2.15 13.72 22.82
C TRP A 144 -2.82 13.45 24.16
N LEU A 145 -2.75 12.20 24.63
CA LEU A 145 -3.38 11.75 25.88
C LEU A 145 -2.44 11.88 27.09
N GLY A 146 -1.15 12.10 26.86
CA GLY A 146 -0.15 12.39 27.90
C GLY A 146 0.17 11.21 28.81
N PHE A 147 -0.02 9.96 28.35
CA PHE A 147 0.32 8.80 29.16
C PHE A 147 1.79 8.40 28.98
N ALA A 148 2.36 7.79 30.01
CA ALA A 148 3.76 7.36 29.99
C ALA A 148 3.94 6.07 29.18
N THR A 149 5.10 5.92 28.54
CA THR A 149 5.49 4.68 27.87
C THR A 149 5.58 3.55 28.88
N PRO A 150 4.92 2.39 28.65
CA PRO A 150 5.03 1.23 29.52
C PRO A 150 6.48 0.81 29.76
N ASP A 151 6.85 0.49 31.01
CA ASP A 151 8.22 0.16 31.42
C ASP A 151 8.89 -0.95 30.57
N GLN A 152 8.09 -1.87 30.04
CA GLN A 152 8.57 -2.94 29.18
C GLN A 152 8.97 -2.41 27.80
N LEU A 153 8.15 -1.56 27.19
CA LEU A 153 8.43 -0.93 25.89
C LEU A 153 9.56 0.09 26.01
N ASN A 154 9.58 0.89 27.08
CA ASN A 154 10.58 1.94 27.31
C ASN A 154 12.04 1.42 27.30
N LYS A 155 12.24 0.12 27.57
CA LYS A 155 13.57 -0.52 27.59
C LYS A 155 14.06 -0.96 26.21
N ILE A 156 13.16 -1.13 25.26
CA ILE A 156 13.45 -1.74 23.94
C ILE A 156 13.00 -0.87 22.75
N ASN A 157 12.09 0.08 22.98
CA ASN A 157 11.62 1.03 21.99
C ASN A 157 12.68 2.14 21.81
N LEU A 158 13.14 2.35 20.57
CA LEU A 158 14.22 3.28 20.24
C LEU A 158 13.86 4.75 20.50
N GLN A 159 12.57 5.07 20.47
CA GLN A 159 12.04 6.42 20.66
C GLN A 159 11.38 6.60 22.03
N HIS A 160 11.43 5.56 22.88
CA HIS A 160 10.77 5.55 24.18
C HIS A 160 9.27 5.82 24.07
N GLU A 161 8.59 5.24 23.07
CA GLU A 161 7.17 5.45 22.81
C GLU A 161 6.31 4.18 23.01
N ALA A 162 5.00 4.37 23.07
CA ALA A 162 4.01 3.33 23.28
C ALA A 162 3.56 2.65 21.98
N ASN A 163 4.50 2.33 21.08
CA ASN A 163 4.27 1.56 19.87
C ASN A 163 5.19 0.34 19.79
N VAL A 164 4.81 -0.59 18.93
CA VAL A 164 5.58 -1.78 18.56
C VAL A 164 6.49 -1.48 17.38
N HIS A 165 6.08 -0.57 16.49
CA HIS A 165 6.83 -0.13 15.32
C HIS A 165 8.26 0.32 15.66
N ASN A 166 8.49 0.94 16.82
CA ASN A 166 9.82 1.43 17.21
C ASN A 166 10.62 0.43 18.07
N LEU A 167 10.17 -0.83 18.25
CA LEU A 167 10.83 -1.82 19.13
C LEU A 167 12.05 -2.53 18.55
N VAL A 168 12.20 -2.56 17.23
CA VAL A 168 13.28 -3.29 16.57
C VAL A 168 13.77 -2.47 15.39
N SER A 169 15.06 -2.64 15.03
CA SER A 169 15.54 -2.18 13.73
C SER A 169 14.55 -2.66 12.64
N PRO A 170 14.11 -1.78 11.74
CA PRO A 170 13.12 -2.13 10.71
C PRO A 170 13.46 -3.38 9.87
N ARG A 171 14.76 -3.70 9.85
CA ARG A 171 15.40 -4.92 9.32
C ARG A 171 14.76 -6.26 9.70
N LEU A 172 14.00 -6.36 10.80
CA LEU A 172 13.39 -7.65 11.21
C LEU A 172 12.28 -8.10 10.26
N TYR A 173 11.66 -7.17 9.53
CA TYR A 173 10.53 -7.47 8.64
C TYR A 173 10.90 -7.44 7.14
N ASP A 174 12.19 -7.31 6.80
CA ASP A 174 12.70 -7.22 5.42
C ASP A 174 12.11 -8.31 4.50
N GLU A 175 12.10 -9.56 4.95
CA GLU A 175 11.59 -10.69 4.17
C GLU A 175 10.07 -10.59 3.95
N ILE A 176 9.33 -10.15 4.96
CA ILE A 176 7.88 -9.94 4.89
C ILE A 176 7.58 -8.79 3.94
N TYR A 177 8.32 -7.69 4.05
CA TYR A 177 8.16 -6.50 3.20
C TYR A 177 8.46 -6.84 1.74
N GLN A 178 9.57 -7.55 1.49
CA GLN A 178 9.92 -8.03 0.16
C GLN A 178 8.83 -8.94 -0.43
N ALA A 179 8.33 -9.91 0.35
CA ALA A 179 7.27 -10.83 -0.08
C ALA A 179 5.96 -10.08 -0.40
N LEU A 180 5.56 -9.14 0.46
CA LEU A 180 4.42 -8.26 0.22
C LEU A 180 4.62 -7.43 -1.05
N GLY A 181 5.80 -6.85 -1.23
CA GLY A 181 6.12 -6.04 -2.40
C GLY A 181 6.06 -6.82 -3.71
N TRP A 182 6.58 -8.05 -3.74
CA TRP A 182 6.41 -8.95 -4.88
C TRP A 182 4.95 -9.34 -5.10
N GLY A 183 4.17 -9.52 -4.04
CA GLY A 183 2.73 -9.74 -4.12
C GLY A 183 1.98 -8.59 -4.80
N LEU A 184 2.34 -7.35 -4.48
CA LEU A 184 1.76 -6.14 -5.09
C LEU A 184 2.12 -6.01 -6.57
N ILE A 185 3.36 -6.33 -6.95
CA ILE A 185 3.83 -6.30 -8.34
C ILE A 185 3.19 -7.44 -9.14
N LEU A 186 3.34 -8.69 -8.70
CA LEU A 186 3.02 -9.86 -9.53
C LEU A 186 1.58 -10.35 -9.36
N GLY A 187 0.91 -10.07 -8.24
CA GLY A 187 -0.45 -10.54 -7.97
C GLY A 187 -1.47 -10.14 -9.05
N PRO A 188 -1.56 -8.83 -9.42
CA PRO A 188 -2.44 -8.38 -10.50
C PRO A 188 -2.08 -8.92 -11.88
N VAL A 189 -0.79 -9.16 -12.17
CA VAL A 189 -0.31 -9.79 -13.42
C VAL A 189 -0.75 -11.24 -13.48
N TRP A 190 -0.46 -11.98 -12.41
CA TRP A 190 -0.85 -13.38 -12.26
C TRP A 190 -2.36 -13.52 -12.46
N ALA A 191 -3.17 -12.63 -11.86
CA ALA A 191 -4.61 -12.65 -12.00
C ALA A 191 -5.11 -12.54 -13.46
N GLN A 192 -4.33 -11.97 -14.39
CA GLN A 192 -4.69 -11.93 -15.82
C GLN A 192 -4.61 -13.30 -16.49
N PHE A 193 -3.59 -14.10 -16.18
CA PHE A 193 -3.35 -15.39 -16.84
C PHE A 193 -4.29 -16.50 -16.38
N TRP A 194 -4.81 -16.40 -15.15
CA TRP A 194 -5.64 -17.45 -14.53
C TRP A 194 -7.14 -17.15 -14.59
N ALA A 195 -7.52 -16.20 -15.46
CA ALA A 195 -8.89 -15.70 -15.64
C ALA A 195 -9.92 -16.80 -15.95
N GLY A 196 -9.54 -17.88 -16.64
CA GLY A 196 -10.50 -18.95 -17.00
C GLY A 196 -10.93 -19.85 -15.85
N ARG A 197 -9.99 -20.34 -15.03
CA ARG A 197 -10.24 -21.38 -14.02
C ARG A 197 -10.56 -20.82 -12.63
N TRP A 198 -10.16 -19.57 -12.34
CA TRP A 198 -10.20 -18.98 -11.00
C TRP A 198 -11.04 -17.69 -10.90
N GLN A 199 -11.75 -17.27 -11.96
CA GLN A 199 -12.64 -16.10 -11.89
C GLN A 199 -13.85 -16.26 -10.95
N ILE A 200 -14.10 -17.49 -10.51
CA ILE A 200 -15.04 -17.81 -9.42
C ILE A 200 -14.65 -17.04 -8.14
N PHE A 201 -13.34 -16.85 -7.90
CA PHE A 201 -12.85 -16.11 -6.75
C PHE A 201 -12.93 -14.60 -7.00
N SER A 202 -13.81 -13.94 -6.25
CA SER A 202 -13.99 -12.49 -6.32
C SER A 202 -12.71 -11.68 -6.05
N VAL A 203 -11.75 -12.21 -5.29
CA VAL A 203 -10.43 -11.60 -5.07
C VAL A 203 -9.61 -11.53 -6.37
N VAL A 204 -9.63 -12.59 -7.19
CA VAL A 204 -8.96 -12.60 -8.51
C VAL A 204 -9.57 -11.52 -9.41
N ARG A 205 -10.90 -11.38 -9.40
CA ARG A 205 -11.60 -10.29 -10.12
C ARG A 205 -11.26 -8.89 -9.60
N CYS A 206 -10.91 -8.76 -8.32
CA CYS A 206 -10.39 -7.51 -7.76
C CYS A 206 -9.00 -7.20 -8.27
N LEU A 207 -8.07 -8.16 -8.18
CA LEU A 207 -6.70 -8.02 -8.72
C LEU A 207 -6.70 -7.71 -10.22
N GLN A 208 -7.60 -8.34 -10.98
CA GLN A 208 -7.80 -8.02 -12.39
C GLN A 208 -8.27 -6.59 -12.61
N ALA A 209 -9.12 -6.08 -11.71
CA ALA A 209 -9.57 -4.69 -11.77
C ALA A 209 -8.45 -3.70 -11.41
N CYS A 210 -7.61 -4.02 -10.43
CA CYS A 210 -6.43 -3.24 -10.12
C CYS A 210 -5.51 -3.15 -11.35
N PHE A 211 -5.16 -4.28 -11.97
CA PHE A 211 -4.34 -4.31 -13.20
C PHE A 211 -4.96 -3.50 -14.35
N ALA A 212 -6.29 -3.48 -14.47
CA ALA A 212 -6.98 -2.71 -15.50
C ALA A 212 -7.02 -1.19 -15.23
N SER A 213 -6.63 -0.73 -14.04
CA SER A 213 -6.49 0.68 -13.68
C SER A 213 -4.99 1.02 -13.60
N PRO A 214 -4.36 1.60 -14.66
CA PRO A 214 -2.92 1.83 -14.70
C PRO A 214 -2.41 2.70 -13.55
N VAL A 215 -3.24 3.62 -13.06
CA VAL A 215 -2.91 4.47 -11.91
C VAL A 215 -2.90 3.68 -10.62
N THR A 216 -3.96 2.90 -10.35
CA THR A 216 -4.05 2.06 -9.15
C THR A 216 -2.93 1.04 -9.12
N TYR A 217 -2.70 0.36 -10.24
CA TYR A 217 -1.64 -0.62 -10.34
C TYR A 217 -0.25 0.00 -10.32
N GLY A 218 -0.08 1.19 -10.92
CA GLY A 218 1.17 1.95 -10.81
C GLY A 218 1.53 2.27 -9.36
N LEU A 219 0.55 2.64 -8.52
CA LEU A 219 0.76 2.87 -7.09
C LEU A 219 1.14 1.58 -6.37
N MET A 220 0.44 0.47 -6.64
CA MET A 220 0.78 -0.85 -6.09
C MET A 220 2.21 -1.28 -6.45
N VAL A 221 2.60 -1.11 -7.72
CA VAL A 221 3.95 -1.40 -8.20
C VAL A 221 4.97 -0.50 -7.53
N SER A 222 4.65 0.79 -7.36
CA SER A 222 5.54 1.75 -6.68
C SER A 222 5.77 1.35 -5.22
N ALA A 223 4.71 1.04 -4.46
CA ALA A 223 4.83 0.50 -3.11
C ALA A 223 5.67 -0.79 -3.09
N GLY A 224 5.40 -1.71 -4.02
CA GLY A 224 6.09 -2.99 -4.09
C GLY A 224 7.58 -2.89 -4.41
N ILE A 225 7.99 -1.90 -5.22
CA ILE A 225 9.41 -1.60 -5.48
C ILE A 225 10.07 -1.03 -4.23
N LEU A 226 9.45 -0.06 -3.57
CA LEU A 226 10.04 0.60 -2.40
C LEU A 226 10.21 -0.36 -1.22
N LEU A 227 9.28 -1.30 -1.04
CA LEU A 227 9.37 -2.37 -0.04
C LEU A 227 10.56 -3.32 -0.22
N GLN A 228 11.30 -3.25 -1.33
CA GLN A 228 12.49 -4.09 -1.54
C GLN A 228 13.75 -3.55 -0.86
N HIS A 229 13.71 -2.34 -0.29
CA HIS A 229 14.89 -1.71 0.30
C HIS A 229 14.52 -0.84 1.51
N GLU A 230 15.19 -1.09 2.63
CA GLU A 230 14.99 -0.44 3.94
C GLU A 230 15.11 1.08 3.89
N ALA A 231 15.91 1.60 2.95
CA ALA A 231 16.09 3.03 2.74
C ALA A 231 14.80 3.77 2.35
N PHE A 232 13.77 3.04 1.92
CA PHE A 232 12.49 3.61 1.48
C PHE A 232 11.31 3.15 2.34
N GLU A 233 11.56 2.61 3.52
CA GLU A 233 10.51 2.02 4.36
C GLU A 233 9.32 2.96 4.61
N GLU A 234 9.56 4.08 5.27
CA GLU A 234 8.58 5.15 5.52
C GLU A 234 7.82 5.59 4.26
N LEU A 235 8.58 5.75 3.16
CA LEU A 235 8.00 6.12 1.88
C LEU A 235 7.12 4.99 1.31
N SER A 236 7.53 3.74 1.50
CA SER A 236 6.81 2.55 1.05
C SER A 236 5.51 2.37 1.81
N GLU A 237 5.49 2.67 3.11
CA GLU A 237 4.29 2.64 3.95
C GLU A 237 3.28 3.71 3.50
N MET A 238 3.74 4.94 3.26
CA MET A 238 2.92 6.01 2.70
C MET A 238 2.32 5.62 1.34
N VAL A 239 3.14 5.07 0.42
CA VAL A 239 2.67 4.68 -0.92
C VAL A 239 1.75 3.45 -0.85
N LEU A 240 1.97 2.54 0.09
CA LEU A 240 1.09 1.40 0.35
C LEU A 240 -0.27 1.87 0.88
N ALA A 241 -0.30 2.76 1.87
CA ALA A 241 -1.51 3.36 2.41
C ALA A 241 -2.32 4.04 1.30
N MET A 242 -1.64 4.81 0.45
CA MET A 242 -2.25 5.43 -0.72
C MET A 242 -2.81 4.40 -1.72
N SER A 243 -2.08 3.32 -1.97
CA SER A 243 -2.52 2.24 -2.87
C SER A 243 -3.79 1.57 -2.34
N VAL A 244 -3.84 1.27 -1.05
CA VAL A 244 -5.03 0.69 -0.39
C VAL A 244 -6.22 1.66 -0.50
N PHE A 245 -6.01 2.94 -0.19
CA PHE A 245 -7.04 3.96 -0.36
C PHE A 245 -7.57 4.01 -1.81
N GLN A 246 -6.68 4.05 -2.80
CA GLN A 246 -7.05 4.10 -4.22
C GLN A 246 -7.85 2.86 -4.65
N ILE A 247 -7.46 1.66 -4.18
CA ILE A 247 -8.21 0.41 -4.44
C ILE A 247 -9.63 0.51 -3.88
N LEU A 248 -9.78 0.97 -2.63
CA LEU A 248 -11.10 1.09 -2.00
C LEU A 248 -11.98 2.15 -2.66
N LEU A 249 -11.37 3.25 -3.12
CA LEU A 249 -12.05 4.30 -3.88
C LEU A 249 -12.52 3.78 -5.25
N MET A 250 -11.68 3.00 -5.94
CA MET A 250 -12.05 2.29 -7.17
C MET A 250 -13.22 1.32 -6.94
N LEU A 251 -13.22 0.60 -5.83
CA LEU A 251 -14.32 -0.30 -5.46
C LEU A 251 -15.61 0.47 -5.15
N LEU A 252 -15.51 1.64 -4.51
CA LEU A 252 -16.64 2.49 -4.19
C LEU A 252 -17.30 3.10 -5.44
N SER A 253 -16.49 3.43 -6.45
CA SER A 253 -16.94 4.01 -7.73
C SER A 253 -17.46 2.97 -8.72
N ARG A 254 -17.28 1.67 -8.47
CA ARG A 254 -17.88 0.61 -9.31
C ARG A 254 -19.40 0.73 -9.34
N SER A 255 -19.94 0.79 -10.55
CA SER A 255 -21.36 0.58 -10.78
C SER A 255 -21.76 -0.84 -10.36
N PRO A 256 -22.93 -1.03 -9.73
CA PRO A 256 -23.43 -2.37 -9.47
C PRO A 256 -23.57 -3.15 -10.79
N PRO A 257 -23.41 -4.48 -10.79
CA PRO A 257 -23.70 -5.28 -11.96
C PRO A 257 -25.12 -4.97 -12.44
N ALA A 258 -25.29 -4.74 -13.75
CA ALA A 258 -26.58 -4.41 -14.33
C ALA A 258 -27.63 -5.46 -13.94
N LYS A 259 -28.84 -5.04 -13.56
CA LYS A 259 -29.97 -5.95 -13.33
C LYS A 259 -30.16 -6.80 -14.60
N GLY A 260 -29.90 -8.10 -14.50
CA GLY A 260 -29.97 -9.04 -15.62
C GLY A 260 -28.64 -9.69 -16.02
N TRP A 261 -27.50 -9.26 -15.46
CA TRP A 261 -26.25 -10.04 -15.54
C TRP A 261 -26.35 -11.23 -14.58
N THR A 262 -26.86 -12.36 -15.07
CA THR A 262 -26.57 -13.66 -14.50
C THR A 262 -25.07 -13.88 -14.58
N GLU A 263 -24.41 -14.20 -13.45
CA GLU A 263 -23.06 -14.79 -13.51
C GLU A 263 -23.11 -15.89 -14.59
N PRO A 264 -22.17 -15.94 -15.54
CA PRO A 264 -22.16 -17.02 -16.52
C PRO A 264 -22.25 -18.34 -15.76
N GLU A 265 -23.34 -19.07 -15.98
CA GLU A 265 -23.53 -20.37 -15.36
C GLU A 265 -22.33 -21.22 -15.76
N CYS A 266 -21.64 -21.74 -14.74
CA CYS A 266 -20.53 -22.64 -14.97
C CYS A 266 -21.07 -23.85 -15.73
N PRO A 267 -20.49 -24.26 -16.87
CA PRO A 267 -20.75 -25.59 -17.38
C PRO A 267 -20.34 -26.58 -16.26
N ALA A 268 -21.28 -27.47 -15.93
CA ALA A 268 -21.16 -28.47 -14.88
C ALA A 268 -19.94 -29.38 -15.06
#